data_AF-A0A1B9NS33-F1
#
_entry.id   AF-A0A1B9NS33-F1
#
_cell.length_a   1.000
_cell.length_b   1.000
_cell.length_c   1.000
_cell.angle_alpha   90.00
_cell.angle_beta   90.00
_cell.angle_gamma   90.00
#
_symmetry.space_group_name_H-M   'P 1'
#
loop_
_entity.id
_entity.type
_entity.pdbx_description
1 polymer ?
#
loop_
_entity_poly.entity_id
_entity_poly.type
_entity_poly.pdbx_seq_one_letter_code
_entity_poly.pdbx_strand_id
1 'polypeptide(L)'
;MSKTAIVKTGEQFFIKQLSKSQPIKLDKVIFANINGINGDTEIDLNGSMPAASQIVHTAPVTQSGLLNDKTVVYSVILDTSIGDFSFNYIGLVNSETNTLCMVMHTDLTRKIKTAGQRQGNTITESIWLEIDNASESTGITVNAQTWQIDYSKRLAGEDERIRLTNYDLYNRLAINDGFAITKNGNQLTVSSGLAYVAGLRVEHTAQTSIKVESNQSLYIDAWLAGTVTGEWSVNYNLIAGTNLKDYEKNGFKHFVERVASVDANGKLVVVKPKSFITTYDHATTEKVGIVKLSSEINSTSETEAATLLAVKNVNDKANNAYNRINSLNDKFSWSDEFQQSVVASPDKRFHFVVRNDGVVGVYSSDENKLLWSFYGDFFNNGWIDPNRISYLDSYVRDRSVPVGVPLPWPSVNPPPGWAKCNGWHFDRSKYPRLAAAYPNGILPDIRGEYIRGWDDGRGVDPGREILSWQGDAIRNIWGCLETFMTGATHQNISSGAFYASVNSIGAYQTGNWSGGSHQKLIFDAAKHVPIAHENRVRSLAFLFIVRAE
;
A
#
# COMPACT_ATOMS: atom_id res chain seq x y z
N MET A 1 2.69 -22.70 -83.87
CA MET A 1 3.55 -21.91 -82.95
C MET A 1 4.01 -20.70 -83.73
N SER A 2 4.21 -19.52 -83.12
CA SER A 2 4.72 -18.36 -83.87
C SER A 2 6.25 -18.33 -83.81
N LYS A 3 6.93 -18.30 -84.96
CA LYS A 3 8.37 -18.07 -85.02
C LYS A 3 8.68 -16.57 -85.00
N THR A 4 9.77 -16.22 -84.33
CA THR A 4 10.26 -14.85 -84.19
C THR A 4 11.76 -14.79 -84.44
N ALA A 5 12.24 -13.80 -85.17
CA ALA A 5 13.67 -13.60 -85.40
C ALA A 5 14.05 -12.13 -85.63
N ILE A 6 15.25 -11.75 -85.21
CA ILE A 6 15.88 -10.46 -85.55
C ILE A 6 16.49 -10.60 -86.95
N VAL A 7 16.13 -9.71 -87.87
CA VAL A 7 16.70 -9.71 -89.24
C VAL A 7 18.02 -8.93 -89.26
N LYS A 8 18.90 -9.20 -90.23
CA LYS A 8 20.23 -8.56 -90.32
C LYS A 8 20.19 -7.03 -90.36
N THR A 9 19.16 -6.44 -90.97
CA THR A 9 18.96 -4.98 -90.94
C THR A 9 18.70 -4.47 -89.52
N GLY A 10 18.02 -5.28 -88.70
CA GLY A 10 17.82 -5.05 -87.27
C GLY A 10 19.11 -5.18 -86.47
N GLU A 11 19.89 -6.23 -86.69
CA GLU A 11 21.20 -6.40 -86.03
C GLU A 11 22.13 -5.23 -86.30
N GLN A 12 22.23 -4.80 -87.57
CA GLN A 12 23.03 -3.64 -87.96
C GLN A 12 22.53 -2.35 -87.32
N PHE A 13 21.21 -2.18 -87.22
CA PHE A 13 20.61 -1.04 -86.54
C PHE A 13 20.90 -1.05 -85.02
N PHE A 14 20.78 -2.20 -84.36
CA PHE A 14 21.07 -2.35 -82.93
C PHE A 14 22.53 -2.04 -82.63
N ILE A 15 23.47 -2.61 -83.39
CA ILE A 15 24.91 -2.32 -83.25
C ILE A 15 25.17 -0.82 -83.44
N LYS A 16 24.55 -0.19 -84.45
CA LYS A 16 24.71 1.25 -84.71
C LYS A 16 24.17 2.11 -83.56
N GLN A 17 23.01 1.79 -83.01
CA GLN A 17 22.43 2.52 -81.88
C GLN A 17 23.26 2.36 -80.61
N LEU A 18 23.67 1.13 -80.29
CA LEU A 18 24.51 0.83 -79.13
C LEU A 18 25.90 1.49 -79.24
N SER A 19 26.51 1.51 -80.43
CA SER A 19 27.80 2.20 -80.64
C SER A 19 27.73 3.72 -80.43
N LYS A 20 26.53 4.31 -80.50
CA LYS A 20 26.25 5.74 -80.25
C LYS A 20 25.66 6.00 -78.87
N SER A 21 25.55 4.99 -78.01
CA SER A 21 24.86 5.05 -76.72
C SER A 21 23.42 5.58 -76.81
N GLN A 22 22.71 5.25 -77.89
CA GLN A 22 21.30 5.59 -78.08
C GLN A 22 20.41 4.37 -77.84
N PRO A 23 19.22 4.53 -77.23
CA PRO A 23 18.33 3.41 -76.98
C PRO A 23 17.78 2.81 -78.29
N ILE A 24 17.56 1.50 -78.28
CA ILE A 24 16.88 0.79 -79.36
C ILE A 24 15.39 1.08 -79.26
N LYS A 25 14.95 2.06 -80.05
CA LYS A 25 13.54 2.45 -80.12
C LYS A 25 12.83 1.67 -81.22
N LEU A 26 11.86 0.85 -80.84
CA LEU A 26 10.97 0.15 -81.76
C LEU A 26 9.53 0.57 -81.44
N ASP A 27 8.95 1.38 -82.31
CA ASP A 27 7.72 2.13 -82.05
C ASP A 27 6.60 1.89 -83.07
N LYS A 28 6.88 1.13 -84.13
CA LYS A 28 5.94 0.85 -85.21
C LYS A 28 5.85 -0.65 -85.48
N VAL A 29 4.63 -1.18 -85.52
CA VAL A 29 4.33 -2.55 -85.92
C VAL A 29 3.66 -2.53 -87.28
N ILE A 30 4.17 -3.34 -88.20
CA ILE A 30 3.56 -3.57 -89.51
C ILE A 30 2.90 -4.95 -89.53
N PHE A 31 1.75 -5.03 -90.17
CA PHE A 31 1.02 -6.27 -90.43
C PHE A 31 0.99 -6.49 -91.93
N ALA A 32 1.44 -7.66 -92.39
CA ALA A 32 1.47 -8.01 -93.80
C ALA A 32 0.81 -9.37 -94.06
N ASN A 33 0.33 -9.54 -95.29
CA ASN A 33 -0.18 -10.81 -95.80
C ASN A 33 0.74 -11.31 -96.91
N ILE A 34 1.59 -12.28 -96.58
CA ILE A 34 2.56 -12.85 -97.51
C ILE A 34 2.06 -14.24 -97.91
N ASN A 35 1.97 -14.49 -99.21
CA ASN A 35 1.45 -15.76 -99.70
C ASN A 35 2.42 -16.91 -99.35
N GLY A 36 1.89 -18.01 -98.82
CA GLY A 36 2.67 -19.23 -98.55
C GLY A 36 3.42 -19.27 -97.20
N ILE A 37 3.28 -18.27 -96.32
CA ILE A 37 3.83 -18.31 -94.96
C ILE A 37 2.76 -18.60 -93.90
N ASN A 38 3.17 -19.23 -92.80
CA ASN A 38 2.37 -19.51 -91.60
C ASN A 38 3.28 -19.48 -90.35
N GLY A 39 2.74 -19.76 -89.16
CA GLY A 39 3.49 -19.65 -87.90
C GLY A 39 4.77 -20.48 -87.84
N ASP A 40 4.83 -21.61 -88.55
CA ASP A 40 5.96 -22.54 -88.52
C ASP A 40 6.98 -22.30 -89.66
N THR A 41 6.68 -21.40 -90.59
CA THR A 41 7.57 -21.06 -91.72
C THR A 41 8.84 -20.37 -91.22
N GLU A 42 10.03 -20.84 -91.65
CA GLU A 42 11.31 -20.22 -91.29
C GLU A 42 11.39 -18.76 -91.74
N ILE A 43 12.01 -17.92 -90.91
CA ILE A 43 12.18 -16.49 -91.19
C ILE A 43 13.48 -16.29 -91.96
N ASP A 44 13.42 -15.63 -93.13
CA ASP A 44 14.62 -15.19 -93.84
C ASP A 44 15.28 -14.03 -93.08
N LEU A 45 16.43 -14.30 -92.47
CA LEU A 45 17.21 -13.32 -91.73
C LEU A 45 17.78 -12.20 -92.61
N ASN A 46 17.87 -12.40 -93.93
CA ASN A 46 18.27 -11.35 -94.89
C ASN A 46 17.07 -10.57 -95.44
N GLY A 47 15.86 -10.90 -95.00
CA GLY A 47 14.62 -10.29 -95.47
C GLY A 47 14.61 -8.78 -95.29
N SER A 48 14.17 -8.08 -96.33
CA SER A 48 13.89 -6.64 -96.28
C SER A 48 12.42 -6.39 -95.92
N MET A 49 12.04 -5.12 -95.76
CA MET A 49 10.65 -4.73 -95.53
C MET A 49 9.72 -5.38 -96.58
N PRO A 50 8.58 -5.97 -96.19
CA PRO A 50 7.61 -6.49 -97.14
C PRO A 50 7.21 -5.45 -98.19
N ALA A 51 6.87 -5.89 -99.40
CA ALA A 51 6.45 -4.98 -100.46
C ALA A 51 5.22 -4.18 -100.01
N ALA A 52 5.10 -2.91 -100.45
CA ALA A 52 4.02 -2.04 -100.01
C ALA A 52 2.61 -2.61 -100.29
N SER A 53 2.46 -3.44 -101.33
CA SER A 53 1.21 -4.14 -101.66
C SER A 53 0.86 -5.30 -100.72
N GLN A 54 1.83 -5.79 -99.94
CA GLN A 54 1.66 -6.88 -98.98
C GLN A 54 1.35 -6.37 -97.57
N ILE A 55 1.72 -5.13 -97.24
CA ILE A 55 1.44 -4.52 -95.94
C ILE A 55 -0.04 -4.14 -95.89
N VAL A 56 -0.79 -4.81 -95.02
CA VAL A 56 -2.24 -4.62 -94.87
C VAL A 56 -2.60 -3.60 -93.79
N HIS A 57 -1.74 -3.42 -92.79
CA HIS A 57 -1.94 -2.43 -91.74
C HIS A 57 -0.63 -2.02 -91.07
N THR A 58 -0.62 -0.86 -90.43
CA THR A 58 0.50 -0.38 -89.61
C THR A 58 -0.07 0.36 -88.40
N ALA A 59 0.46 0.05 -87.22
CA ALA A 59 0.02 0.61 -85.96
C ALA A 59 1.23 0.98 -85.08
N PRO A 60 1.12 2.00 -84.21
CA PRO A 60 2.14 2.26 -83.22
C PRO A 60 2.17 1.15 -82.16
N VAL A 61 3.33 0.89 -81.58
CA VAL A 61 3.43 0.09 -80.34
C VAL A 61 2.60 0.79 -79.27
N THR A 62 1.65 0.07 -78.68
CA THR A 62 0.72 0.62 -77.69
C THR A 62 1.34 0.60 -76.30
N GLN A 63 2.07 -0.47 -75.99
CA GLN A 63 2.69 -0.68 -74.68
C GLN A 63 3.99 -1.47 -74.83
N SER A 64 4.94 -1.23 -73.93
CA SER A 64 6.16 -2.04 -73.83
C SER A 64 6.51 -2.29 -72.37
N GLY A 65 7.15 -3.44 -72.10
CA GLY A 65 7.52 -3.83 -70.74
C GLY A 65 8.69 -4.80 -70.70
N LEU A 66 9.47 -4.75 -69.62
CA LEU A 66 10.58 -5.64 -69.34
C LEU A 66 10.03 -6.96 -68.76
N LEU A 67 10.38 -8.08 -69.36
CA LEU A 67 10.03 -9.41 -68.83
C LEU A 67 11.12 -9.95 -67.90
N ASN A 68 12.38 -9.80 -68.32
CA ASN A 68 13.58 -10.17 -67.59
C ASN A 68 14.78 -9.38 -68.15
N ASP A 69 15.98 -9.56 -67.60
CA ASP A 69 17.20 -8.82 -67.97
C ASP A 69 17.62 -8.97 -69.46
N LYS A 70 17.02 -9.90 -70.19
CA LYS A 70 17.32 -10.20 -71.60
C LYS A 70 16.13 -10.11 -72.55
N THR A 71 14.94 -9.74 -72.08
CA THR A 71 13.74 -9.77 -72.92
C THR A 71 12.83 -8.57 -72.66
N VAL A 72 12.48 -7.88 -73.74
CA VAL A 72 11.47 -6.82 -73.77
C VAL A 72 10.26 -7.27 -74.57
N VAL A 73 9.06 -6.94 -74.09
CA VAL A 73 7.81 -7.19 -74.80
C VAL A 73 7.32 -5.90 -75.41
N TYR A 74 6.94 -5.95 -76.69
CA TYR A 74 6.22 -4.89 -77.38
C TYR A 74 4.81 -5.38 -77.70
N SER A 75 3.81 -4.65 -77.23
CA SER A 75 2.40 -4.96 -77.43
C SER A 75 1.73 -3.94 -78.33
N VAL A 76 0.88 -4.43 -79.22
CA VAL A 76 0.03 -3.61 -80.08
C VAL A 76 -1.42 -4.05 -79.93
N ILE A 77 -2.30 -3.08 -79.70
CA ILE A 77 -3.74 -3.31 -79.59
C ILE A 77 -4.41 -2.75 -80.83
N LEU A 78 -5.05 -3.63 -81.59
CA LEU A 78 -5.93 -3.29 -82.69
C LEU A 78 -7.37 -3.37 -82.21
N ASP A 79 -7.99 -2.22 -81.94
CA ASP A 79 -9.36 -2.15 -81.43
C ASP A 79 -10.42 -2.56 -82.49
N THR A 80 -11.68 -2.60 -82.06
CA THR A 80 -12.80 -3.02 -82.91
C THR A 80 -13.15 -2.03 -84.03
N SER A 81 -12.56 -0.83 -84.05
CA SER A 81 -12.79 0.21 -85.07
C SER A 81 -11.87 0.09 -86.29
N ILE A 82 -10.78 -0.69 -86.16
CA ILE A 82 -9.77 -0.91 -87.20
C ILE A 82 -10.24 -1.95 -88.23
N GLY A 83 -9.98 -1.64 -89.51
CA GLY A 83 -10.51 -2.24 -90.74
C GLY A 83 -10.42 -3.76 -90.90
N ASP A 84 -11.12 -4.28 -91.91
CA ASP A 84 -11.11 -5.70 -92.29
C ASP A 84 -9.84 -6.04 -93.08
N PHE A 85 -8.99 -6.90 -92.54
CA PHE A 85 -7.83 -7.45 -93.25
C PHE A 85 -7.41 -8.79 -92.66
N SER A 86 -6.56 -9.52 -93.37
CA SER A 86 -5.91 -10.73 -92.85
C SER A 86 -4.41 -10.57 -92.93
N PHE A 87 -3.69 -11.08 -91.94
CA PHE A 87 -2.24 -11.01 -91.86
C PHE A 87 -1.68 -12.33 -91.34
N ASN A 88 -0.47 -12.67 -91.76
CA ASN A 88 0.31 -13.82 -91.28
C ASN A 88 1.77 -13.42 -90.99
N TYR A 89 2.08 -12.13 -91.12
CA TYR A 89 3.38 -11.54 -90.89
C TYR A 89 3.23 -10.31 -90.00
N ILE A 90 4.08 -10.22 -88.98
CA ILE A 90 4.18 -9.04 -88.11
C ILE A 90 5.65 -8.60 -88.11
N GLY A 91 5.88 -7.33 -88.42
CA GLY A 91 7.23 -6.72 -88.43
C GLY A 91 7.32 -5.61 -87.40
N LEU A 92 8.37 -5.63 -86.59
CA LEU A 92 8.67 -4.58 -85.63
C LEU A 92 9.75 -3.65 -86.21
N VAL A 93 9.43 -2.36 -86.26
CA VAL A 93 10.13 -1.37 -87.08
C VAL A 93 10.49 -0.15 -86.23
N ASN A 94 11.68 0.42 -86.46
CA ASN A 94 11.98 1.78 -86.04
C ASN A 94 11.39 2.77 -87.05
N SER A 95 10.45 3.61 -86.61
CA SER A 95 9.74 4.53 -87.50
C SER A 95 10.63 5.65 -88.08
N GLU A 96 11.65 6.08 -87.35
CA GLU A 96 12.54 7.19 -87.70
C GLU A 96 13.48 6.85 -88.87
N THR A 97 14.10 5.67 -88.84
CA THR A 97 15.00 5.20 -89.90
C THR A 97 14.31 4.28 -90.90
N ASN A 98 13.00 4.04 -90.73
CA ASN A 98 12.19 3.08 -91.47
C ASN A 98 12.86 1.70 -91.63
N THR A 99 13.50 1.23 -90.56
CA THR A 99 14.29 -0.01 -90.57
C THR A 99 13.49 -1.15 -89.96
N LEU A 100 13.35 -2.26 -90.71
CA LEU A 100 12.80 -3.50 -90.19
C LEU A 100 13.82 -4.14 -89.25
N CYS A 101 13.41 -4.37 -88.01
CA CYS A 101 14.31 -4.86 -86.97
C CYS A 101 14.02 -6.32 -86.59
N MET A 102 12.76 -6.68 -86.48
CA MET A 102 12.35 -8.02 -86.05
C MET A 102 11.10 -8.47 -86.79
N VAL A 103 10.98 -9.77 -86.98
CA VAL A 103 9.90 -10.42 -87.72
C VAL A 103 9.27 -11.50 -86.87
N MET A 104 7.95 -11.64 -86.97
CA MET A 104 7.17 -12.73 -86.42
C MET A 104 6.25 -13.29 -87.49
N HIS A 105 6.33 -14.60 -87.72
CA HIS A 105 5.36 -15.32 -88.53
C HIS A 105 4.26 -15.89 -87.63
N THR A 106 3.01 -15.78 -88.08
CA THR A 106 1.83 -16.31 -87.41
C THR A 106 0.93 -17.02 -88.40
N ASP A 107 0.00 -17.83 -87.92
CA ASP A 107 -1.05 -18.38 -88.76
C ASP A 107 -1.97 -17.26 -89.25
N LEU A 108 -2.59 -17.45 -90.43
CA LEU A 108 -3.40 -16.41 -91.07
C LEU A 108 -4.53 -15.94 -90.13
N THR A 109 -4.37 -14.74 -89.62
CA THR A 109 -5.26 -14.14 -88.61
C THR A 109 -6.11 -13.07 -89.27
N ARG A 110 -7.42 -13.06 -88.97
CA ARG A 110 -8.39 -12.15 -89.58
C ARG A 110 -8.83 -11.06 -88.60
N LYS A 111 -8.58 -9.81 -88.96
CA LYS A 111 -9.14 -8.62 -88.29
C LYS A 111 -10.48 -8.26 -88.94
N ILE A 112 -11.47 -7.99 -88.09
CA ILE A 112 -12.82 -7.60 -88.46
C ILE A 112 -13.16 -6.30 -87.74
N LYS A 113 -13.58 -5.30 -88.52
CA LYS A 113 -14.09 -4.02 -88.05
C LYS A 113 -15.56 -4.13 -87.64
N THR A 114 -15.93 -3.41 -86.59
CA THR A 114 -17.33 -3.22 -86.21
C THR A 114 -18.00 -2.28 -87.20
N ALA A 115 -19.08 -2.75 -87.83
CA ALA A 115 -19.87 -1.96 -88.76
C ALA A 115 -21.34 -2.38 -88.69
N GLY A 116 -22.24 -1.44 -88.38
CA GLY A 116 -23.67 -1.71 -88.22
C GLY A 116 -23.93 -2.75 -87.13
N GLN A 117 -24.58 -3.86 -87.47
CA GLN A 117 -24.82 -4.99 -86.56
C GLN A 117 -23.70 -6.05 -86.55
N ARG A 118 -22.63 -5.89 -87.34
CA ARG A 118 -21.48 -6.81 -87.35
C ARG A 118 -20.51 -6.46 -86.22
N GLN A 119 -20.37 -7.34 -85.24
CA GLN A 119 -19.40 -7.18 -84.14
C GLN A 119 -17.98 -7.44 -84.65
N GLY A 120 -17.09 -6.46 -84.46
CA GLY A 120 -15.66 -6.60 -84.74
C GLY A 120 -14.90 -7.28 -83.60
N ASN A 121 -13.68 -7.71 -83.88
CA ASN A 121 -12.77 -8.27 -82.87
C ASN A 121 -11.69 -7.25 -82.49
N THR A 122 -11.23 -7.33 -81.23
CA THR A 122 -9.99 -6.70 -80.78
C THR A 122 -8.88 -7.73 -80.90
N ILE A 123 -7.73 -7.32 -81.42
CA ILE A 123 -6.53 -8.17 -81.48
C ILE A 123 -5.44 -7.51 -80.65
N THR A 124 -4.82 -8.27 -79.75
CA THR A 124 -3.65 -7.85 -78.98
C THR A 124 -2.50 -8.79 -79.31
N GLU A 125 -1.48 -8.28 -79.99
CA GLU A 125 -0.28 -9.05 -80.34
C GLU A 125 0.88 -8.60 -79.48
N SER A 126 1.63 -9.56 -78.94
CA SER A 126 2.82 -9.32 -78.12
C SER A 126 4.05 -9.96 -78.77
N ILE A 127 5.06 -9.14 -79.02
CA ILE A 127 6.30 -9.52 -79.69
C ILE A 127 7.45 -9.45 -78.69
N TRP A 128 8.21 -10.54 -78.57
CA TRP A 128 9.30 -10.68 -77.61
C TRP A 128 10.64 -10.38 -78.28
N LEU A 129 11.28 -9.28 -77.91
CA LEU A 129 12.63 -8.97 -78.36
C LEU A 129 13.63 -9.46 -77.31
N GLU A 130 14.47 -10.42 -77.70
CA GLU A 130 15.60 -10.85 -76.90
C GLU A 130 16.85 -10.02 -77.21
N ILE A 131 17.42 -9.39 -76.19
CA ILE A 131 18.64 -8.59 -76.29
C ILE A 131 19.33 -8.51 -74.93
N ASP A 132 20.66 -8.58 -74.89
CA ASP A 132 21.42 -8.43 -73.65
C ASP A 132 21.22 -7.05 -73.02
N ASN A 133 21.17 -7.02 -71.68
CA ASN A 133 20.89 -5.83 -70.87
C ASN A 133 19.65 -5.07 -71.38
N ALA A 134 18.54 -5.79 -71.57
CA ALA A 134 17.32 -5.33 -72.19
C ALA A 134 16.83 -3.96 -71.69
N SER A 135 16.90 -3.72 -70.38
CA SER A 135 16.53 -2.42 -69.78
C SER A 135 17.44 -1.27 -70.22
N GLU A 136 18.76 -1.47 -70.26
CA GLU A 136 19.72 -0.42 -70.68
C GLU A 136 19.68 -0.21 -72.19
N SER A 137 19.63 -1.30 -72.95
CA SER A 137 19.65 -1.29 -74.42
C SER A 137 18.40 -0.64 -75.03
N THR A 138 17.25 -0.72 -74.36
CA THR A 138 15.96 -0.17 -74.86
C THR A 138 15.44 1.03 -74.08
N GLY A 139 15.94 1.26 -72.86
CA GLY A 139 15.43 2.29 -71.94
C GLY A 139 14.10 1.94 -71.25
N ILE A 140 13.60 0.71 -71.36
CA ILE A 140 12.31 0.26 -70.79
C ILE A 140 12.54 -0.41 -69.43
N THR A 141 11.95 0.17 -68.37
CA THR A 141 12.14 -0.26 -66.97
C THR A 141 10.88 -0.81 -66.30
N VAL A 142 9.70 -0.67 -66.93
CA VAL A 142 8.42 -1.10 -66.37
C VAL A 142 8.25 -2.61 -66.55
N ASN A 143 7.99 -3.35 -65.47
CA ASN A 143 7.83 -4.81 -65.50
C ASN A 143 6.48 -5.22 -66.14
N ALA A 144 6.55 -6.11 -67.13
CA ALA A 144 5.40 -6.63 -67.89
C ALA A 144 4.44 -7.53 -67.08
N GLN A 145 4.84 -8.01 -65.89
CA GLN A 145 4.02 -8.88 -65.01
C GLN A 145 2.75 -8.20 -64.44
N THR A 146 2.61 -6.89 -64.59
CA THR A 146 1.45 -6.14 -64.08
C THR A 146 0.15 -6.37 -64.87
N TRP A 147 0.20 -7.01 -66.05
CA TRP A 147 -0.94 -7.08 -66.98
C TRP A 147 -1.61 -8.47 -67.13
N GLN A 148 -1.22 -9.48 -66.36
CA GLN A 148 -1.82 -10.83 -66.37
C GLN A 148 -2.44 -11.22 -65.00
N ILE A 149 -3.41 -10.46 -64.47
CA ILE A 149 -4.13 -10.87 -63.26
C ILE A 149 -5.42 -11.61 -63.63
N ASP A 150 -5.57 -12.85 -63.13
CA ASP A 150 -6.86 -13.56 -63.10
C ASP A 150 -7.74 -12.95 -62.00
N TYR A 151 -8.60 -11.99 -62.38
CA TYR A 151 -9.48 -11.29 -61.46
C TYR A 151 -10.50 -12.21 -60.77
N SER A 152 -10.86 -13.34 -61.37
CA SER A 152 -11.88 -14.25 -60.82
C SER A 152 -11.39 -14.91 -59.54
N LYS A 153 -10.15 -15.41 -59.54
CA LYS A 153 -9.54 -16.01 -58.34
C LYS A 153 -9.26 -14.98 -57.25
N ARG A 154 -8.89 -13.75 -57.65
CA ARG A 154 -8.65 -12.68 -56.68
C ARG A 154 -9.93 -12.27 -55.95
N LEU A 155 -11.01 -12.01 -56.69
CA LEU A 155 -12.29 -11.62 -56.10
C LEU A 155 -12.86 -12.71 -55.19
N ALA A 156 -12.84 -13.97 -55.62
CA ALA A 156 -13.25 -15.09 -54.78
C ALA A 156 -12.42 -15.19 -53.48
N GLY A 157 -11.12 -14.91 -53.55
CA GLY A 157 -10.26 -14.84 -52.37
C GLY A 157 -10.59 -13.65 -51.45
N GLU A 158 -10.98 -12.51 -52.01
CA GLU A 158 -11.42 -11.34 -51.24
C GLU A 158 -12.75 -11.59 -50.51
N ASP A 159 -13.73 -12.21 -51.17
CA ASP A 159 -15.02 -12.59 -50.56
C ASP A 159 -14.85 -13.58 -49.41
N GLU A 160 -14.03 -14.62 -49.61
CA GLU A 160 -13.74 -15.61 -48.56
C GLU A 160 -12.98 -14.99 -47.39
N ARG A 161 -12.04 -14.06 -47.65
CA ARG A 161 -11.33 -13.32 -46.61
C ARG A 161 -12.29 -12.45 -45.79
N ILE A 162 -13.24 -11.77 -46.43
CA ILE A 162 -14.27 -10.98 -45.72
C ILE A 162 -15.11 -11.91 -44.84
N ARG A 163 -15.57 -13.05 -45.36
CA ARG A 163 -16.34 -14.04 -44.60
C ARG A 163 -15.56 -14.54 -43.38
N LEU A 164 -14.30 -14.95 -43.56
CA LEU A 164 -13.45 -15.43 -42.46
C LEU A 164 -13.15 -14.32 -41.44
N THR A 165 -12.96 -13.08 -41.87
CA THR A 165 -12.78 -11.93 -40.96
C THR A 165 -14.02 -11.73 -40.08
N ASN A 166 -15.21 -11.80 -40.69
CA ASN A 166 -16.46 -11.75 -39.93
C ASN A 166 -16.63 -12.97 -39.01
N TYR A 167 -16.18 -14.16 -39.45
CA TYR A 167 -16.18 -15.37 -38.62
C TYR A 167 -15.30 -15.22 -37.38
N ASP A 168 -14.08 -14.67 -37.51
CA ASP A 168 -13.16 -14.48 -36.39
C ASP A 168 -13.69 -13.46 -35.36
N LEU A 169 -14.38 -12.41 -35.84
CA LEU A 169 -14.99 -11.39 -34.99
C LEU A 169 -16.23 -11.91 -34.26
N TYR A 170 -17.14 -12.56 -35.00
CA TYR A 170 -18.48 -12.88 -34.53
C TYR A 170 -18.68 -14.34 -34.13
N ASN A 171 -17.66 -15.19 -34.34
CA ASN A 171 -17.77 -16.64 -34.28
C ASN A 171 -18.78 -17.16 -35.33
N ARG A 172 -19.09 -18.46 -35.27
CA ARG A 172 -19.95 -19.14 -36.24
C ARG A 172 -21.41 -18.65 -36.22
N LEU A 173 -21.94 -18.24 -35.07
CA LEU A 173 -23.26 -17.63 -34.92
C LEU A 173 -23.20 -16.40 -34.02
N ALA A 174 -23.63 -15.26 -34.55
CA ALA A 174 -23.91 -14.06 -33.77
C ALA A 174 -25.26 -13.45 -34.17
N ILE A 175 -25.97 -12.89 -33.20
CA ILE A 175 -27.24 -12.20 -33.40
C ILE A 175 -27.08 -10.79 -32.83
N ASN A 176 -27.37 -9.77 -33.67
CA ASN A 176 -27.19 -8.37 -33.31
C ASN A 176 -28.45 -7.82 -32.63
N ASP A 177 -29.53 -7.80 -33.40
CA ASP A 177 -30.83 -7.33 -32.97
C ASP A 177 -31.90 -8.20 -33.65
N GLY A 178 -32.96 -8.52 -32.94
CA GLY A 178 -34.02 -9.41 -33.42
C GLY A 178 -33.67 -10.90 -33.40
N PHE A 179 -34.19 -11.66 -34.38
CA PHE A 179 -34.16 -13.14 -34.39
C PHE A 179 -34.71 -13.79 -33.10
N ALA A 180 -35.63 -13.13 -32.41
CA ALA A 180 -36.30 -13.69 -31.24
C ALA A 180 -37.19 -14.87 -31.68
N ILE A 181 -37.03 -16.01 -31.02
CA ILE A 181 -37.74 -17.25 -31.35
C ILE A 181 -38.80 -17.51 -30.30
N THR A 182 -40.05 -17.53 -30.74
CA THR A 182 -41.20 -17.92 -29.90
C THR A 182 -41.86 -19.18 -30.46
N LYS A 183 -42.46 -19.98 -29.59
CA LYS A 183 -43.11 -21.24 -29.97
C LYS A 183 -44.62 -21.15 -29.76
N ASN A 184 -45.40 -21.55 -30.78
CA ASN A 184 -46.84 -21.75 -30.69
C ASN A 184 -47.22 -23.08 -31.36
N GLY A 185 -47.61 -24.09 -30.57
CA GLY A 185 -47.83 -25.45 -31.07
C GLY A 185 -46.56 -26.03 -31.72
N ASN A 186 -46.66 -26.47 -32.99
CA ASN A 186 -45.50 -26.96 -33.77
C ASN A 186 -44.89 -25.88 -34.68
N GLN A 187 -45.24 -24.60 -34.49
CA GLN A 187 -44.63 -23.48 -35.21
C GLN A 187 -43.67 -22.71 -34.33
N LEU A 188 -42.49 -22.45 -34.87
CA LEU A 188 -41.55 -21.46 -34.34
C LEU A 188 -41.64 -20.19 -35.17
N THR A 189 -41.85 -19.08 -34.49
CA THR A 189 -41.91 -17.75 -35.10
C THR A 189 -40.59 -17.04 -34.81
N VAL A 190 -39.92 -16.61 -35.87
CA VAL A 190 -38.63 -15.87 -35.84
C VAL A 190 -38.91 -14.41 -36.15
N SER A 191 -38.54 -13.49 -35.25
CA SER A 191 -38.68 -12.06 -35.51
C SER A 191 -37.69 -11.57 -36.57
N SER A 192 -38.01 -10.47 -37.27
CA SER A 192 -37.04 -9.74 -38.09
C SER A 192 -35.80 -9.38 -37.28
N GLY A 193 -34.64 -9.30 -37.92
CA GLY A 193 -33.38 -9.03 -37.25
C GLY A 193 -32.15 -9.24 -38.14
N LEU A 194 -30.98 -9.10 -37.53
CA LEU A 194 -29.68 -9.27 -38.16
C LEU A 194 -28.87 -10.36 -37.46
N ALA A 195 -28.37 -11.31 -38.24
CA ALA A 195 -27.50 -12.37 -37.76
C ALA A 195 -26.26 -12.53 -38.67
N TYR A 196 -25.21 -13.10 -38.11
CA TYR A 196 -24.05 -13.58 -38.85
C TYR A 196 -23.97 -15.10 -38.74
N VAL A 197 -23.92 -15.78 -39.89
CA VAL A 197 -23.85 -17.26 -39.99
C VAL A 197 -22.58 -17.63 -40.74
N ALA A 198 -21.66 -18.26 -40.03
CA ALA A 198 -20.32 -18.57 -40.51
C ALA A 198 -19.63 -17.37 -41.22
N GLY A 199 -19.86 -16.15 -40.72
CA GLY A 199 -19.30 -14.90 -41.28
C GLY A 199 -20.12 -14.24 -42.39
N LEU A 200 -21.19 -14.86 -42.87
CA LEU A 200 -22.14 -14.26 -43.82
C LEU A 200 -23.18 -13.42 -43.07
N ARG A 201 -23.38 -12.17 -43.51
CA ARG A 201 -24.36 -11.24 -42.93
C ARG A 201 -25.76 -11.55 -43.46
N VAL A 202 -26.63 -12.06 -42.58
CA VAL A 202 -28.01 -12.44 -42.87
C VAL A 202 -28.96 -11.40 -42.30
N GLU A 203 -29.70 -10.73 -43.18
CA GLU A 203 -30.71 -9.73 -42.81
C GLU A 203 -32.11 -10.30 -43.01
N HIS A 204 -32.79 -10.59 -41.91
CA HIS A 204 -34.16 -11.09 -41.90
C HIS A 204 -35.14 -9.94 -41.73
N THR A 205 -35.81 -9.57 -42.82
CA THR A 205 -36.59 -8.33 -42.88
C THR A 205 -38.04 -8.47 -42.42
N ALA A 206 -38.59 -9.68 -42.33
CA ALA A 206 -39.97 -9.92 -41.95
C ALA A 206 -40.11 -11.16 -41.08
N GLN A 207 -40.95 -11.07 -40.03
CA GLN A 207 -41.22 -12.18 -39.13
C GLN A 207 -41.77 -13.39 -39.91
N THR A 208 -41.14 -14.54 -39.72
CA THR A 208 -41.48 -15.78 -40.45
C THR A 208 -41.81 -16.91 -39.48
N SER A 209 -42.83 -17.70 -39.79
CA SER A 209 -43.22 -18.88 -38.99
C SER A 209 -42.90 -20.16 -39.73
N ILE A 210 -42.25 -21.09 -39.04
CA ILE A 210 -41.73 -22.33 -39.62
C ILE A 210 -42.18 -23.50 -38.76
N LYS A 211 -42.66 -24.54 -39.42
CA LYS A 211 -43.06 -25.77 -38.75
C LYS A 211 -41.81 -26.54 -38.31
N VAL A 212 -41.66 -26.78 -37.01
CA VAL A 212 -40.56 -27.56 -36.41
C VAL A 212 -41.16 -28.62 -35.51
N GLU A 213 -40.98 -29.89 -35.88
CA GLU A 213 -41.50 -31.03 -35.12
C GLU A 213 -40.65 -31.31 -33.88
N SER A 214 -41.18 -32.12 -32.95
CA SER A 214 -40.40 -32.60 -31.79
C SER A 214 -39.16 -33.38 -32.26
N ASN A 215 -38.04 -33.21 -31.56
CA ASN A 215 -36.69 -33.68 -31.95
C ASN A 215 -36.09 -33.00 -33.20
N GLN A 216 -36.69 -31.95 -33.75
CA GLN A 216 -36.07 -31.13 -34.79
C GLN A 216 -35.47 -29.84 -34.24
N SER A 217 -34.56 -29.28 -35.02
CA SER A 217 -33.96 -27.98 -34.78
C SER A 217 -34.24 -27.03 -35.92
N LEU A 218 -34.32 -25.75 -35.59
CA LEU A 218 -34.39 -24.65 -36.54
C LEU A 218 -32.97 -24.18 -36.85
N TYR A 219 -32.68 -24.04 -38.13
CA TYR A 219 -31.40 -23.61 -38.65
C TYR A 219 -31.56 -22.39 -39.56
N ILE A 220 -30.53 -21.54 -39.59
CA ILE A 220 -30.31 -20.60 -40.68
C ILE A 220 -29.34 -21.29 -41.65
N ASP A 221 -29.75 -21.41 -42.91
CA ASP A 221 -28.93 -21.85 -44.04
C ASP A 221 -28.58 -20.62 -44.87
N ALA A 222 -27.31 -20.22 -44.89
CA ALA A 222 -26.83 -19.02 -45.57
C ALA A 222 -25.77 -19.35 -46.63
N TRP A 223 -25.84 -18.70 -47.78
CA TRP A 223 -24.86 -18.87 -48.87
C TRP A 223 -24.65 -17.56 -49.63
N LEU A 224 -23.45 -17.37 -50.16
CA LEU A 224 -23.11 -16.23 -51.02
C LEU A 224 -23.22 -16.69 -52.49
N ALA A 225 -24.08 -16.03 -53.27
CA ALA A 225 -24.27 -16.35 -54.69
C ALA A 225 -24.54 -15.09 -55.52
N GLY A 226 -24.22 -15.16 -56.82
CA GLY A 226 -24.45 -14.13 -57.81
C GLY A 226 -24.43 -14.70 -59.23
N THR A 227 -24.70 -13.87 -60.23
CA THR A 227 -24.58 -14.24 -61.66
C THR A 227 -23.56 -13.35 -62.34
N VAL A 228 -23.10 -13.72 -63.55
CA VAL A 228 -22.09 -12.94 -64.30
C VAL A 228 -22.54 -11.50 -64.57
N THR A 229 -23.84 -11.25 -64.63
CA THR A 229 -24.45 -9.93 -64.85
C THR A 229 -25.18 -9.38 -63.63
N GLY A 230 -25.17 -10.09 -62.50
CA GLY A 230 -25.95 -9.78 -61.30
C GLY A 230 -25.08 -9.51 -60.07
N GLU A 231 -25.68 -8.90 -59.06
CA GLU A 231 -25.02 -8.62 -57.79
C GLU A 231 -24.78 -9.93 -56.99
N TRP A 232 -23.58 -10.06 -56.41
CA TRP A 232 -23.29 -11.11 -55.45
C TRP A 232 -23.85 -10.70 -54.09
N SER A 233 -24.77 -11.50 -53.54
CA SER A 233 -25.44 -11.21 -52.28
C SER A 233 -25.56 -12.45 -51.39
N VAL A 234 -25.63 -12.21 -50.08
CA VAL A 234 -25.91 -13.27 -49.11
C VAL A 234 -27.38 -13.63 -49.19
N ASN A 235 -27.62 -14.88 -49.56
CA ASN A 235 -28.93 -15.50 -49.57
C ASN A 235 -29.07 -16.37 -48.32
N TYR A 236 -30.30 -16.57 -47.85
CA TYR A 236 -30.56 -17.44 -46.72
C TYR A 236 -31.94 -18.08 -46.76
N ASN A 237 -32.08 -19.20 -46.05
CA ASN A 237 -33.34 -19.85 -45.73
C ASN A 237 -33.38 -20.19 -44.23
N LEU A 238 -34.59 -20.25 -43.69
CA LEU A 238 -34.83 -20.80 -42.36
C LEU A 238 -35.43 -22.19 -42.52
N ILE A 239 -34.74 -23.21 -42.03
CA ILE A 239 -35.08 -24.61 -42.29
C ILE A 239 -35.17 -25.43 -41.01
N ALA A 240 -36.11 -26.39 -41.01
CA ALA A 240 -36.25 -27.38 -39.95
C ALA A 240 -35.52 -28.66 -40.34
N GLY A 241 -34.79 -29.26 -39.41
CA GLY A 241 -34.10 -30.52 -39.66
C GLY A 241 -33.45 -31.12 -38.43
N THR A 242 -32.76 -32.23 -38.62
CA THR A 242 -32.03 -32.96 -37.58
C THR A 242 -30.55 -33.02 -37.94
N ASN A 243 -29.69 -32.44 -37.10
CA ASN A 243 -28.23 -32.49 -37.28
C ASN A 243 -27.75 -32.04 -38.67
N LEU A 244 -28.32 -30.97 -39.19
CA LEU A 244 -27.87 -30.38 -40.46
C LEU A 244 -26.43 -29.86 -40.33
N LYS A 245 -25.67 -30.00 -41.42
CA LYS A 245 -24.27 -29.56 -41.55
C LYS A 245 -24.10 -28.73 -42.82
N ASP A 246 -22.99 -28.02 -42.92
CA ASP A 246 -22.59 -27.31 -44.13
C ASP A 246 -22.55 -28.26 -45.33
N TYR A 247 -23.00 -27.77 -46.48
CA TYR A 247 -23.12 -28.58 -47.69
C TYR A 247 -22.86 -27.72 -48.94
N GLU A 248 -22.71 -28.35 -50.09
CA GLU A 248 -22.55 -27.67 -51.37
C GLU A 248 -23.72 -28.01 -52.29
N LYS A 249 -24.29 -27.00 -52.94
CA LYS A 249 -25.40 -27.16 -53.87
C LYS A 249 -25.26 -26.16 -55.02
N ASN A 250 -25.41 -26.65 -56.24
CA ASN A 250 -25.29 -25.84 -57.47
C ASN A 250 -23.98 -25.02 -57.57
N GLY A 251 -22.88 -25.53 -57.01
CA GLY A 251 -21.58 -24.85 -57.00
C GLY A 251 -21.42 -23.75 -55.95
N PHE A 252 -22.40 -23.56 -55.06
CA PHE A 252 -22.31 -22.63 -53.93
C PHE A 252 -22.24 -23.38 -52.60
N LYS A 253 -21.39 -22.88 -51.69
CA LYS A 253 -21.26 -23.41 -50.33
C LYS A 253 -22.33 -22.81 -49.44
N HIS A 254 -23.10 -23.69 -48.82
CA HIS A 254 -24.13 -23.39 -47.84
C HIS A 254 -23.59 -23.61 -46.44
N PHE A 255 -23.71 -22.60 -45.59
CA PHE A 255 -23.32 -22.64 -44.19
C PHE A 255 -24.57 -22.70 -43.32
N VAL A 256 -24.68 -23.75 -42.53
CA VAL A 256 -25.89 -24.06 -41.78
C VAL A 256 -25.59 -24.00 -40.29
N GLU A 257 -26.38 -23.22 -39.56
CA GLU A 257 -26.16 -23.02 -38.13
C GLU A 257 -27.46 -23.05 -37.33
N ARG A 258 -27.42 -23.71 -36.18
CA ARG A 258 -28.60 -23.97 -35.36
C ARG A 258 -28.93 -22.74 -34.52
N VAL A 259 -30.18 -22.30 -34.56
CA VAL A 259 -30.66 -21.16 -33.76
C VAL A 259 -31.63 -21.57 -32.65
N ALA A 260 -32.35 -22.66 -32.83
CA ALA A 260 -33.19 -23.25 -31.79
C ALA A 260 -33.36 -24.75 -31.98
N SER A 261 -33.78 -25.43 -30.92
CA SER A 261 -34.16 -26.85 -30.94
C SER A 261 -35.45 -27.06 -30.17
N VAL A 262 -36.24 -28.05 -30.60
CA VAL A 262 -37.41 -28.53 -29.90
C VAL A 262 -37.09 -29.94 -29.41
N ASP A 263 -37.03 -30.13 -28.09
CA ASP A 263 -36.71 -31.43 -27.51
C ASP A 263 -37.85 -32.45 -27.70
N ALA A 264 -37.63 -33.69 -27.26
CA ALA A 264 -38.60 -34.78 -27.36
C ALA A 264 -39.93 -34.49 -26.62
N ASN A 265 -39.91 -33.61 -25.62
CA ASN A 265 -41.07 -33.22 -24.83
C ASN A 265 -41.74 -31.95 -25.37
N GLY A 266 -41.30 -31.44 -26.52
CA GLY A 266 -41.83 -30.22 -27.12
C GLY A 266 -41.35 -28.95 -26.42
N LYS A 267 -40.30 -28.97 -25.61
CA LYS A 267 -39.73 -27.75 -25.02
C LYS A 267 -38.82 -27.03 -26.02
N LEU A 268 -38.97 -25.72 -26.13
CA LEU A 268 -38.08 -24.86 -26.93
C LEU A 268 -36.77 -24.61 -26.16
N VAL A 269 -35.65 -24.84 -26.84
CA VAL A 269 -34.30 -24.46 -26.39
C VAL A 269 -33.68 -23.58 -27.46
N VAL A 270 -33.59 -22.27 -27.18
CA VAL A 270 -32.95 -21.29 -28.06
C VAL A 270 -31.44 -21.33 -27.82
N VAL A 271 -30.65 -21.36 -28.90
CA VAL A 271 -29.19 -21.28 -28.83
C VAL A 271 -28.83 -19.88 -28.33
N LYS A 272 -28.00 -19.77 -27.29
CA LYS A 272 -27.49 -18.49 -26.79
C LYS A 272 -26.30 -18.05 -27.66
N PRO A 273 -26.51 -17.18 -28.66
CA PRO A 273 -25.44 -16.75 -29.55
C PRO A 273 -24.57 -15.72 -28.83
N LYS A 274 -23.37 -15.46 -29.37
CA LYS A 274 -22.55 -14.35 -28.87
C LYS A 274 -23.25 -13.05 -29.28
N SER A 275 -23.73 -12.28 -28.30
CA SER A 275 -24.23 -10.92 -28.51
C SER A 275 -23.05 -9.96 -28.67
N PHE A 276 -23.26 -8.87 -29.41
CA PHE A 276 -22.27 -7.83 -29.63
C PHE A 276 -21.98 -7.14 -28.29
N ILE A 277 -20.75 -7.21 -27.79
CA ILE A 277 -20.33 -6.34 -26.67
C ILE A 277 -20.01 -4.99 -27.31
N THR A 278 -20.88 -4.02 -27.11
CA THR A 278 -20.63 -2.65 -27.54
C THR A 278 -19.71 -1.95 -26.53
N THR A 279 -18.99 -0.91 -26.95
CA THR A 279 -18.14 -0.09 -26.07
C THR A 279 -18.88 0.60 -24.91
N TYR A 280 -20.21 0.48 -24.83
CA TYR A 280 -21.07 1.08 -23.81
C TYR A 280 -21.66 0.07 -22.81
N ASP A 281 -21.40 -1.23 -22.98
CA ASP A 281 -21.90 -2.26 -22.06
C ASP A 281 -20.94 -2.44 -20.88
N HIS A 282 -21.13 -1.65 -19.83
CA HIS A 282 -20.41 -1.83 -18.57
C HIS A 282 -20.81 -3.14 -17.88
N ALA A 283 -19.85 -3.82 -17.26
CA ALA A 283 -20.19 -4.98 -16.44
C ALA A 283 -20.94 -4.52 -15.18
N THR A 284 -21.93 -5.31 -14.79
CA THR A 284 -22.63 -5.20 -13.51
C THR A 284 -22.61 -6.56 -12.82
N THR A 285 -23.17 -6.65 -11.61
CA THR A 285 -23.33 -7.94 -10.91
C THR A 285 -24.26 -8.91 -11.64
N GLU A 286 -25.03 -8.44 -12.62
CA GLU A 286 -26.04 -9.24 -13.34
C GLU A 286 -25.75 -9.36 -14.86
N LYS A 287 -24.85 -8.54 -15.40
CA LYS A 287 -24.54 -8.46 -16.84
C LYS A 287 -23.03 -8.43 -17.08
N VAL A 288 -22.54 -9.29 -17.96
CA VAL A 288 -21.14 -9.26 -18.43
C VAL A 288 -20.90 -8.01 -19.31
N GLY A 289 -19.75 -7.36 -19.12
CA GLY A 289 -19.40 -6.13 -19.85
C GLY A 289 -17.95 -5.71 -19.63
N ILE A 290 -17.60 -4.50 -20.10
CA ILE A 290 -16.25 -3.93 -19.97
C ILE A 290 -16.14 -3.20 -18.62
N VAL A 291 -15.00 -3.33 -17.93
CA VAL A 291 -14.77 -2.68 -16.63
C VAL A 291 -13.46 -1.89 -16.65
N LYS A 292 -13.47 -0.69 -16.07
CA LYS A 292 -12.26 0.11 -15.86
C LYS A 292 -11.58 -0.32 -14.56
N LEU A 293 -10.28 -0.60 -14.60
CA LEU A 293 -9.54 -1.07 -13.42
C LEU A 293 -9.00 0.11 -12.62
N SER A 294 -9.05 -0.01 -11.28
CA SER A 294 -8.53 0.98 -10.34
C SER A 294 -7.70 0.32 -9.25
N SER A 295 -6.60 0.98 -8.88
CA SER A 295 -5.71 0.52 -7.78
C SER A 295 -5.87 1.35 -6.51
N GLU A 296 -6.85 2.26 -6.48
CA GLU A 296 -7.23 3.01 -5.29
C GLU A 296 -7.82 2.07 -4.23
N ILE A 297 -7.46 2.29 -2.96
CA ILE A 297 -7.90 1.46 -1.82
C ILE A 297 -9.00 2.12 -0.98
N ASN A 298 -9.44 3.30 -1.39
CA ASN A 298 -10.49 4.11 -0.78
C ASN A 298 -11.47 4.68 -1.83
N SER A 299 -11.51 4.07 -3.02
CA SER A 299 -12.43 4.49 -4.09
C SER A 299 -13.88 4.19 -3.70
N THR A 300 -14.76 5.13 -3.98
CA THR A 300 -16.22 4.97 -3.88
C THR A 300 -16.86 4.71 -5.25
N SER A 301 -16.06 4.39 -6.27
CA SER A 301 -16.55 4.15 -7.63
C SER A 301 -17.34 2.84 -7.72
N GLU A 302 -18.55 2.93 -8.28
CA GLU A 302 -19.38 1.76 -8.63
C GLU A 302 -19.16 1.29 -10.09
N THR A 303 -18.33 2.01 -10.85
CA THR A 303 -18.07 1.73 -12.27
C THR A 303 -16.68 1.16 -12.54
N GLU A 304 -15.85 1.05 -11.51
CA GLU A 304 -14.48 0.55 -11.59
C GLU A 304 -14.29 -0.74 -10.76
N ALA A 305 -13.49 -1.68 -11.25
CA ALA A 305 -13.11 -2.87 -10.50
C ALA A 305 -11.72 -2.73 -9.87
N ALA A 306 -11.55 -3.29 -8.68
CA ALA A 306 -10.28 -3.30 -7.97
C ALA A 306 -9.24 -4.20 -8.66
N THR A 307 -7.99 -3.75 -8.72
CA THR A 307 -6.85 -4.56 -9.15
C THR A 307 -6.35 -5.50 -8.04
N LEU A 308 -5.59 -6.54 -8.41
CA LEU A 308 -4.86 -7.37 -7.44
C LEU A 308 -3.91 -6.55 -6.54
N LEU A 309 -3.37 -5.43 -7.05
CA LEU A 309 -2.55 -4.52 -6.27
C LEU A 309 -3.36 -3.81 -5.17
N ALA A 310 -4.57 -3.32 -5.48
CA ALA A 310 -5.47 -2.74 -4.47
C ALA A 310 -5.81 -3.77 -3.39
N VAL A 311 -6.16 -5.00 -3.79
CA VAL A 311 -6.47 -6.09 -2.85
C VAL A 311 -5.27 -6.42 -1.96
N LYS A 312 -4.06 -6.51 -2.54
CA LYS A 312 -2.83 -6.74 -1.77
C LYS A 312 -2.59 -5.62 -0.75
N ASN A 313 -2.73 -4.36 -1.16
CA ASN A 313 -2.51 -3.22 -0.28
C ASN A 313 -3.51 -3.19 0.89
N VAL A 314 -4.78 -3.56 0.65
CA VAL A 314 -5.79 -3.72 1.71
C VAL A 314 -5.39 -4.85 2.66
N ASN A 315 -4.98 -6.01 2.12
CA ASN A 315 -4.54 -7.15 2.93
C ASN A 315 -3.31 -6.82 3.79
N ASP A 316 -2.31 -6.11 3.25
CA ASP A 316 -1.12 -5.70 3.99
C ASP A 316 -1.49 -4.73 5.13
N LYS A 317 -2.39 -3.77 4.90
CA LYS A 317 -2.91 -2.88 5.95
C LYS A 317 -3.67 -3.65 7.03
N ALA A 318 -4.50 -4.61 6.64
CA ALA A 318 -5.25 -5.45 7.57
C ALA A 318 -4.31 -6.32 8.43
N ASN A 319 -3.30 -6.94 7.83
CA ASN A 319 -2.30 -7.74 8.56
C ASN A 319 -1.48 -6.88 9.53
N ASN A 320 -1.09 -5.67 9.13
CA ASN A 320 -0.40 -4.73 10.03
C ASN A 320 -1.28 -4.33 11.23
N ALA A 321 -2.57 -4.06 10.99
CA ALA A 321 -3.52 -3.77 12.07
C ALA A 321 -3.72 -4.98 13.00
N TYR A 322 -3.89 -6.17 12.43
CA TYR A 322 -4.01 -7.43 13.19
C TYR A 322 -2.79 -7.67 14.08
N ASN A 323 -1.58 -7.55 13.53
CA ASN A 323 -0.34 -7.72 14.30
C ASN A 323 -0.21 -6.70 15.43
N ARG A 324 -0.61 -5.44 15.20
CA ARG A 324 -0.63 -4.40 16.24
C ARG A 324 -1.63 -4.71 17.35
N ILE A 325 -2.85 -5.12 16.99
CA ILE A 325 -3.88 -5.51 17.96
C ILE A 325 -3.43 -6.73 18.76
N ASN A 326 -2.84 -7.73 18.10
CA ASN A 326 -2.35 -8.93 18.77
C ASN A 326 -1.23 -8.60 19.77
N SER A 327 -0.30 -7.71 19.39
CA SER A 327 0.74 -7.22 20.31
C SER A 327 0.17 -6.40 21.48
N LEU A 328 -0.91 -5.65 21.26
CA LEU A 328 -1.61 -4.97 22.35
C LEU A 328 -2.32 -5.97 23.26
N ASN A 329 -3.01 -6.97 22.72
CA ASN A 329 -3.73 -7.99 23.49
C ASN A 329 -2.79 -8.87 24.33
N ASP A 330 -1.56 -9.10 23.85
CA ASP A 330 -0.53 -9.80 24.62
C ASP A 330 -0.05 -9.00 25.84
N LYS A 331 -0.10 -7.65 25.75
CA LYS A 331 0.28 -6.74 26.84
C LYS A 331 -0.88 -6.38 27.76
N PHE A 332 -2.06 -6.12 27.18
CA PHE A 332 -3.28 -5.67 27.83
C PHE A 332 -4.35 -6.73 27.61
N SER A 333 -4.74 -7.42 28.69
CA SER A 333 -5.77 -8.44 28.61
C SER A 333 -6.82 -8.23 29.69
N TRP A 334 -8.05 -8.63 29.36
CA TRP A 334 -9.09 -8.82 30.34
C TRP A 334 -9.10 -10.30 30.75
N SER A 335 -9.13 -10.57 32.04
CA SER A 335 -9.29 -11.93 32.57
C SER A 335 -10.69 -12.08 33.16
N ASP A 336 -11.52 -12.93 32.54
CA ASP A 336 -12.87 -13.23 33.02
C ASP A 336 -12.85 -14.01 34.35
N GLU A 337 -11.85 -14.87 34.54
CA GLU A 337 -11.69 -15.67 35.75
C GLU A 337 -11.49 -14.82 37.01
N PHE A 338 -10.83 -13.67 36.88
CA PHE A 338 -10.51 -12.77 37.99
C PHE A 338 -11.17 -11.38 37.90
N GLN A 339 -12.02 -11.15 36.88
CA GLN A 339 -12.63 -9.85 36.54
C GLN A 339 -11.65 -8.68 36.67
N GLN A 340 -10.52 -8.78 35.99
CA GLN A 340 -9.43 -7.82 36.13
C GLN A 340 -8.88 -7.35 34.78
N SER A 341 -8.53 -6.07 34.73
CA SER A 341 -7.68 -5.50 33.68
C SER A 341 -6.23 -5.80 34.03
N VAL A 342 -5.50 -6.41 33.10
CA VAL A 342 -4.11 -6.87 33.31
C VAL A 342 -3.17 -6.18 32.35
N VAL A 343 -2.06 -5.65 32.87
CA VAL A 343 -0.87 -5.29 32.08
C VAL A 343 0.27 -6.23 32.46
N ALA A 344 0.67 -7.10 31.54
CA ALA A 344 1.70 -8.10 31.80
C ALA A 344 3.11 -7.62 31.43
N SER A 345 4.11 -8.09 32.17
CA SER A 345 5.51 -8.03 31.75
C SER A 345 5.74 -8.90 30.49
N PRO A 346 6.78 -8.65 29.69
CA PRO A 346 7.04 -9.44 28.46
C PRO A 346 7.16 -10.96 28.69
N ASP A 347 7.63 -11.37 29.87
CA ASP A 347 7.75 -12.76 30.30
C ASP A 347 6.51 -13.29 31.04
N LYS A 348 5.47 -12.47 31.21
CA LYS A 348 4.21 -12.79 31.91
C LYS A 348 4.39 -13.27 33.35
N ARG A 349 5.47 -12.83 34.01
CA ARG A 349 5.72 -13.12 35.44
C ARG A 349 5.09 -12.10 36.37
N PHE A 350 5.00 -10.86 35.92
CA PHE A 350 4.41 -9.76 36.68
C PHE A 350 3.22 -9.18 35.94
N HIS A 351 2.16 -8.93 36.68
CA HIS A 351 0.89 -8.44 36.17
C HIS A 351 0.47 -7.23 36.99
N PHE A 352 0.38 -6.07 36.37
CA PHE A 352 -0.34 -4.96 36.99
C PHE A 352 -1.83 -5.23 36.83
N VAL A 353 -2.56 -5.28 37.94
CA VAL A 353 -3.96 -5.68 37.97
C VAL A 353 -4.84 -4.58 38.54
N VAL A 354 -5.98 -4.38 37.90
CA VAL A 354 -7.09 -3.54 38.39
C VAL A 354 -8.33 -4.41 38.44
N ARG A 355 -8.88 -4.62 39.63
CA ARG A 355 -10.03 -5.49 39.90
C ARG A 355 -11.29 -4.66 40.20
N ASN A 356 -12.45 -5.26 39.96
CA ASN A 356 -13.76 -4.64 40.22
C ASN A 356 -14.04 -4.37 41.71
N ASP A 357 -13.35 -5.05 42.62
CA ASP A 357 -13.45 -4.84 44.07
C ASP A 357 -12.62 -3.63 44.57
N GLY A 358 -11.97 -2.90 43.66
CA GLY A 358 -11.18 -1.71 43.98
C GLY A 358 -9.71 -1.99 44.30
N VAL A 359 -9.27 -3.25 44.20
CA VAL A 359 -7.85 -3.60 44.36
C VAL A 359 -7.06 -3.18 43.13
N VAL A 360 -5.95 -2.47 43.35
CA VAL A 360 -4.97 -2.09 42.32
C VAL A 360 -3.58 -2.51 42.78
N GLY A 361 -2.82 -3.28 42.00
CA GLY A 361 -1.52 -3.76 42.46
C GLY A 361 -0.70 -4.53 41.43
N VAL A 362 0.43 -5.08 41.89
CA VAL A 362 1.27 -5.99 41.09
C VAL A 362 1.13 -7.41 41.62
N TYR A 363 0.67 -8.29 40.75
CA TYR A 363 0.54 -9.71 40.96
C TYR A 363 1.74 -10.45 40.36
N SER A 364 2.29 -11.40 41.11
CA SER A 364 3.32 -12.32 40.63
C SER A 364 2.68 -13.66 40.30
N SER A 365 2.83 -14.14 39.06
CA SER A 365 2.38 -15.47 38.68
C SER A 365 3.28 -16.56 39.27
N ASP A 366 4.57 -16.30 39.44
CA ASP A 366 5.52 -17.22 40.09
C ASP A 366 5.13 -17.50 41.55
N GLU A 367 4.70 -16.47 42.29
CA GLU A 367 4.35 -16.58 43.71
C GLU A 367 2.84 -16.74 43.94
N ASN A 368 2.04 -16.70 42.88
CA ASN A 368 0.58 -16.77 42.88
C ASN A 368 -0.08 -15.81 43.91
N LYS A 369 0.44 -14.58 44.02
CA LYS A 369 -0.05 -13.57 44.98
C LYS A 369 0.20 -12.14 44.52
N LEU A 370 -0.52 -11.19 45.12
CA LEU A 370 -0.20 -9.77 45.05
C LEU A 370 1.09 -9.49 45.84
N LEU A 371 2.13 -9.01 45.16
CA LEU A 371 3.37 -8.56 45.78
C LEU A 371 3.14 -7.25 46.54
N TRP A 372 2.35 -6.36 45.95
CA TRP A 372 1.81 -5.17 46.60
C TRP A 372 0.49 -4.74 45.98
N SER A 373 -0.34 -4.05 46.76
CA SER A 373 -1.65 -3.59 46.34
C SER A 373 -2.13 -2.38 47.15
N PHE A 374 -3.06 -1.64 46.56
CA PHE A 374 -3.90 -0.65 47.24
C PHE A 374 -5.32 -1.20 47.33
N TYR A 375 -5.95 -0.99 48.49
CA TYR A 375 -7.36 -1.28 48.71
C TYR A 375 -7.97 -0.18 49.59
N GLY A 376 -8.84 0.65 49.02
CA GLY A 376 -9.30 1.88 49.68
C GLY A 376 -8.12 2.79 50.03
N ASP A 377 -8.05 3.24 51.30
CA ASP A 377 -6.97 4.10 51.81
C ASP A 377 -5.72 3.33 52.28
N PHE A 378 -5.70 2.00 52.12
CA PHE A 378 -4.63 1.15 52.65
C PHE A 378 -3.69 0.65 51.56
N PHE A 379 -2.39 0.76 51.82
CA PHE A 379 -1.37 -0.01 51.10
C PHE A 379 -1.21 -1.37 51.79
N ASN A 380 -1.41 -2.44 51.03
CA ASN A 380 -1.40 -3.82 51.52
C ASN A 380 -0.37 -4.66 50.78
N ASN A 381 0.51 -5.31 51.55
CA ASN A 381 1.75 -5.96 51.12
C ASN A 381 2.69 -5.01 50.36
N GLY A 382 3.97 -4.98 50.73
CA GLY A 382 4.98 -4.14 50.09
C GLY A 382 5.77 -3.30 51.09
N TRP A 383 6.97 -2.90 50.67
CA TRP A 383 7.86 -2.05 51.45
C TRP A 383 8.11 -0.75 50.69
N ILE A 384 7.84 0.37 51.34
CA ILE A 384 8.23 1.69 50.88
C ILE A 384 9.26 2.20 51.87
N ASP A 385 10.46 2.50 51.38
CA ASP A 385 11.49 3.13 52.21
C ASP A 385 10.91 4.42 52.85
N PRO A 386 11.02 4.61 54.17
CA PRO A 386 10.57 5.83 54.84
C PRO A 386 11.06 7.13 54.17
N ASN A 387 12.26 7.12 53.58
CA ASN A 387 12.85 8.27 52.89
C ASN A 387 12.13 8.63 51.58
N ARG A 388 11.31 7.72 51.04
CA ARG A 388 10.48 7.94 49.84
C ARG A 388 9.08 8.43 50.18
N ILE A 389 8.71 8.45 51.45
CA ILE A 389 7.42 8.97 51.91
C ILE A 389 7.62 10.44 52.26
N SER A 390 7.21 11.31 51.33
CA SER A 390 7.19 12.75 51.56
C SER A 390 6.40 13.07 52.83
N TYR A 391 6.92 13.99 53.64
CA TYR A 391 6.30 14.47 54.89
C TYR A 391 6.27 13.49 56.07
N LEU A 392 6.86 12.30 55.96
CA LEU A 392 6.94 11.37 57.10
C LEU A 392 7.78 11.96 58.26
N ASP A 393 8.92 12.57 57.95
CA ASP A 393 9.79 13.20 58.95
C ASP A 393 9.09 14.38 59.67
N SER A 394 8.32 15.22 58.94
CA SER A 394 7.48 16.25 59.58
C SER A 394 6.40 15.66 60.48
N TYR A 395 5.71 14.60 60.01
CA TYR A 395 4.63 13.97 60.77
C TYR A 395 5.11 13.37 62.10
N VAL A 396 6.29 12.74 62.10
CA VAL A 396 6.91 12.19 63.32
C VAL A 396 7.44 13.32 64.21
N ARG A 397 8.04 14.36 63.64
CA ARG A 397 8.61 15.50 64.37
C ARG A 397 7.56 16.22 65.22
N ASP A 398 6.42 16.57 64.64
CA ASP A 398 5.38 17.38 65.31
C ASP A 398 4.71 16.64 66.48
N ARG A 399 4.92 15.33 66.59
CA ARG A 399 4.31 14.47 67.61
C ARG A 399 5.32 13.85 68.57
N SER A 400 6.58 14.28 68.54
CA SER A 400 7.66 13.74 69.39
C SER A 400 8.28 14.80 70.31
N VAL A 401 8.82 14.39 71.46
CA VAL A 401 9.52 15.30 72.40
C VAL A 401 10.79 15.87 71.73
N PRO A 402 11.04 17.19 71.76
CA PRO A 402 12.25 17.77 71.18
C PRO A 402 13.55 17.13 71.69
N VAL A 403 14.53 16.96 70.80
CA VAL A 403 15.87 16.45 71.15
C VAL A 403 16.55 17.41 72.12
N GLY A 404 17.18 16.87 73.17
CA GLY A 404 17.93 17.64 74.16
C GLY A 404 17.13 18.10 75.38
N VAL A 405 15.82 17.84 75.46
CA VAL A 405 15.03 18.14 76.68
C VAL A 405 15.34 17.09 77.76
N PRO A 406 15.84 17.48 78.95
CA PRO A 406 16.02 16.54 80.06
C PRO A 406 14.66 16.11 80.61
N LEU A 407 14.40 14.79 80.59
CA LEU A 407 13.18 14.20 81.14
C LEU A 407 13.50 13.31 82.34
N PRO A 408 12.66 13.34 83.41
CA PRO A 408 12.78 12.41 84.52
C PRO A 408 12.38 10.99 84.09
N TRP A 409 13.25 10.02 84.34
CA TRP A 409 13.06 8.61 84.03
C TRP A 409 13.10 7.77 85.31
N PRO A 410 12.10 6.89 85.54
CA PRO A 410 11.95 6.20 86.83
C PRO A 410 12.91 5.02 87.05
N SER A 411 13.74 4.66 86.06
CA SER A 411 14.65 3.51 86.11
C SER A 411 16.12 3.92 85.94
N VAL A 412 17.04 3.07 86.38
CA VAL A 412 18.50 3.28 86.26
C VAL A 412 19.03 3.09 84.83
N ASN A 413 18.25 2.44 83.97
CA ASN A 413 18.59 2.14 82.58
C ASN A 413 17.70 2.94 81.62
N PRO A 414 18.27 3.85 80.80
CA PRO A 414 17.50 4.57 79.79
C PRO A 414 17.02 3.62 78.69
N PRO A 415 15.87 3.92 78.05
CA PRO A 415 15.45 3.18 76.86
C PRO A 415 16.43 3.39 75.69
N PRO A 416 16.45 2.50 74.69
CA PRO A 416 17.27 2.67 73.49
C PRO A 416 17.03 4.04 72.82
N GLY A 417 18.11 4.69 72.38
CA GLY A 417 18.04 6.04 71.78
C GLY A 417 17.99 7.19 72.79
N TRP A 418 18.22 6.94 74.07
CA TRP A 418 18.31 7.97 75.11
C TRP A 418 19.64 7.92 75.87
N ALA A 419 20.16 9.09 76.23
CA ALA A 419 21.41 9.27 76.95
C ALA A 419 21.16 9.84 78.36
N LYS A 420 22.03 9.49 79.32
CA LYS A 420 21.97 9.99 80.70
C LYS A 420 22.55 11.41 80.78
N CYS A 421 21.93 12.29 81.55
CA CYS A 421 22.48 13.61 81.87
C CYS A 421 23.49 13.51 83.03
N ASN A 422 24.63 12.87 82.78
CA ASN A 422 25.67 12.57 83.76
C ASN A 422 27.06 13.09 83.33
N GLY A 423 27.11 14.20 82.59
CA GLY A 423 28.37 14.70 82.03
C GLY A 423 28.84 13.96 80.77
N TRP A 424 27.97 13.16 80.14
CA TRP A 424 28.34 12.33 79.00
C TRP A 424 28.80 13.18 77.81
N HIS A 425 29.97 12.82 77.26
CA HIS A 425 30.50 13.40 76.04
C HIS A 425 30.00 12.60 74.84
N PHE A 426 29.50 13.30 73.82
CA PHE A 426 28.95 12.69 72.63
C PHE A 426 29.59 13.24 71.36
N ASP A 427 29.63 12.40 70.32
CA ASP A 427 30.11 12.81 69.00
C ASP A 427 29.04 13.67 68.31
N ARG A 428 29.37 14.94 68.08
CA ARG A 428 28.49 15.92 67.46
C ARG A 428 28.13 15.58 66.01
N SER A 429 28.99 14.85 65.30
CA SER A 429 28.72 14.38 63.94
C SER A 429 27.74 13.22 63.94
N LYS A 430 27.77 12.39 64.99
CA LYS A 430 26.86 11.25 65.16
C LYS A 430 25.49 11.66 65.70
N TYR A 431 25.43 12.70 66.53
CA TYR A 431 24.20 13.22 67.13
C TYR A 431 24.03 14.72 66.84
N PRO A 432 23.80 15.11 65.57
CA PRO A 432 23.76 16.51 65.16
C PRO A 432 22.59 17.28 65.77
N ARG A 433 21.46 16.61 66.07
CA ARG A 433 20.31 17.26 66.70
C ARG A 433 20.57 17.51 68.17
N LEU A 434 21.22 16.56 68.86
CA LEU A 434 21.69 16.78 70.22
C LEU A 434 22.76 17.85 70.30
N ALA A 435 23.65 17.95 69.29
CA ALA A 435 24.65 19.01 69.19
C ALA A 435 24.02 20.40 68.99
N ALA A 436 22.85 20.49 68.33
CA ALA A 436 22.12 21.75 68.24
C ALA A 436 21.60 22.23 69.61
N ALA A 437 21.22 21.32 70.51
CA ALA A 437 20.81 21.63 71.87
C ALA A 437 21.99 21.83 72.84
N TYR A 438 23.07 21.05 72.66
CA TYR A 438 24.29 21.10 73.48
C TYR A 438 25.54 21.25 72.58
N PRO A 439 25.89 22.48 72.15
CA PRO A 439 26.93 22.72 71.13
C PRO A 439 28.35 22.31 71.52
N ASN A 440 28.62 22.22 72.82
CA ASN A 440 29.90 21.77 73.37
C ASN A 440 30.10 20.25 73.26
N GLY A 441 29.06 19.47 72.89
CA GLY A 441 29.13 18.02 72.81
C GLY A 441 29.11 17.32 74.17
N ILE A 442 28.66 18.01 75.22
CA ILE A 442 28.66 17.51 76.59
C ILE A 442 27.29 17.75 77.21
N LEU A 443 26.67 16.69 77.73
CA LEU A 443 25.44 16.81 78.51
C LEU A 443 25.72 17.36 79.90
N PRO A 444 24.81 18.16 80.48
CA PRO A 444 24.97 18.62 81.86
C PRO A 444 24.98 17.42 82.82
N ASP A 445 25.82 17.47 83.84
CA ASP A 445 25.77 16.53 84.95
C ASP A 445 24.79 17.06 85.99
N ILE A 446 23.57 16.52 85.98
CA ILE A 446 22.47 16.97 86.86
C ILE A 446 22.15 15.93 87.94
N ARG A 447 23.10 15.04 88.22
CA ARG A 447 22.97 14.06 89.31
C ARG A 447 23.03 14.78 90.64
N GLY A 448 21.92 14.79 91.38
CA GLY A 448 21.80 15.48 92.66
C GLY A 448 21.44 16.96 92.55
N GLU A 449 21.31 17.48 91.33
CA GLU A 449 21.03 18.90 91.08
C GLU A 449 19.53 19.17 90.95
N TYR A 450 19.11 20.40 91.26
CA TYR A 450 17.76 20.88 91.04
C TYR A 450 17.71 21.79 89.79
N ILE A 451 16.74 21.56 88.91
CA ILE A 451 16.56 22.39 87.71
C ILE A 451 15.68 23.61 88.05
N ARG A 452 16.15 24.81 87.71
CA ARG A 452 15.38 26.06 87.82
C ARG A 452 15.05 26.64 86.45
N GLY A 453 13.96 27.40 86.37
CA GLY A 453 13.68 28.21 85.19
C GLY A 453 14.77 29.27 85.00
N TRP A 454 15.22 29.45 83.76
CA TRP A 454 16.12 30.55 83.40
C TRP A 454 15.38 31.88 83.51
N ASP A 455 16.05 32.91 84.02
CA ASP A 455 15.42 34.21 84.30
C ASP A 455 14.96 34.94 83.04
N ASP A 456 15.68 34.73 81.92
CA ASP A 456 15.38 35.30 80.60
C ASP A 456 14.99 36.79 80.64
N GLY A 457 15.72 37.57 81.45
CA GLY A 457 15.52 39.02 81.57
C GLY A 457 14.42 39.47 82.53
N ARG A 458 13.79 38.58 83.30
CA ARG A 458 12.77 38.93 84.31
C ARG A 458 13.35 39.73 85.49
N GLY A 459 14.64 39.59 85.78
CA GLY A 459 15.35 40.31 86.85
C GLY A 459 15.26 39.65 88.24
N VAL A 460 14.82 38.40 88.33
CA VAL A 460 14.79 37.62 89.59
C VAL A 460 16.14 36.96 89.87
N ASP A 461 16.87 36.54 88.83
CA ASP A 461 18.20 35.93 88.91
C ASP A 461 19.18 36.61 87.93
N PRO A 462 19.48 37.91 88.13
CA PRO A 462 20.27 38.69 87.17
C PRO A 462 21.71 38.16 87.05
N GLY A 463 22.23 38.14 85.81
CA GLY A 463 23.58 37.67 85.51
C GLY A 463 23.72 36.15 85.37
N ARG A 464 22.62 35.39 85.42
CA ARG A 464 22.62 33.93 85.26
C ARG A 464 22.63 33.50 83.79
N GLU A 465 23.56 32.62 83.43
CA GLU A 465 23.62 32.00 82.10
C GLU A 465 22.85 30.67 82.07
N ILE A 466 22.27 30.32 80.90
CA ILE A 466 21.61 29.02 80.68
C ILE A 466 22.63 27.89 80.91
N LEU A 467 22.22 26.81 81.59
CA LEU A 467 23.08 25.66 81.98
C LEU A 467 24.24 25.97 82.94
N SER A 468 24.33 27.17 83.52
CA SER A 468 25.34 27.46 84.55
C SER A 468 24.99 26.78 85.89
N TRP A 469 26.02 26.39 86.66
CA TRP A 469 25.88 25.76 87.98
C TRP A 469 25.82 26.81 89.10
N GLN A 470 25.09 26.53 90.19
CA GLN A 470 25.02 27.38 91.39
C GLN A 470 24.99 26.49 92.63
N GLY A 471 25.77 26.86 93.63
CA GLY A 471 25.74 26.21 94.94
C GLY A 471 24.51 26.61 95.76
N ASP A 472 24.26 25.88 96.84
CA ASP A 472 23.18 26.20 97.75
C ASP A 472 23.44 27.51 98.50
N ALA A 473 22.37 28.25 98.75
CA ALA A 473 22.42 29.47 99.54
C ALA A 473 21.15 29.59 100.37
N ILE A 474 21.30 30.03 101.61
CA ILE A 474 20.19 30.49 102.44
C ILE A 474 20.18 32.01 102.45
N ARG A 475 18.99 32.58 102.65
CA ARG A 475 18.88 34.00 102.96
C ARG A 475 19.65 34.33 104.24
N ASN A 476 20.12 35.57 104.33
CA ASN A 476 20.75 36.10 105.54
C ASN A 476 19.89 35.82 106.79
N ILE A 477 20.50 35.22 107.81
CA ILE A 477 19.93 35.06 109.15
C ILE A 477 20.57 36.12 110.03
N TRP A 478 19.80 37.12 110.44
CA TRP A 478 20.29 38.23 111.26
C TRP A 478 19.55 38.30 112.60
N GLY A 479 20.31 38.60 113.65
CA GLY A 479 19.80 38.92 114.98
C GLY A 479 20.86 39.70 115.77
N CYS A 480 20.43 40.55 116.71
CA CYS A 480 21.31 41.29 117.60
C CYS A 480 21.15 40.82 119.06
N LEU A 481 22.22 41.00 119.83
CA LEU A 481 22.25 40.74 121.27
C LEU A 481 22.68 42.04 121.96
N GLU A 482 21.79 42.63 122.74
CA GLU A 482 22.09 43.81 123.55
C GLU A 482 22.72 43.38 124.89
N THR A 483 23.70 44.14 125.37
CA THR A 483 24.68 43.84 126.44
C THR A 483 24.26 42.89 127.58
N PHE A 484 25.10 41.89 127.86
CA PHE A 484 24.95 40.89 128.93
C PHE A 484 25.62 41.34 130.25
N MET A 485 24.85 41.93 131.17
CA MET A 485 25.30 42.12 132.56
C MET A 485 24.31 41.42 133.49
N THR A 486 24.67 40.24 134.00
CA THR A 486 23.82 39.51 134.96
C THR A 486 24.27 39.80 136.39
N GLY A 487 23.42 40.53 137.14
CA GLY A 487 23.44 40.54 138.60
C GLY A 487 23.02 39.18 139.16
N ALA A 488 23.20 38.98 140.47
CA ALA A 488 23.16 37.68 141.17
C ALA A 488 21.84 36.85 141.09
N THR A 489 20.86 37.23 140.27
CA THR A 489 19.61 36.49 140.04
C THR A 489 19.48 36.10 138.57
N HIS A 490 19.66 34.81 138.29
CA HIS A 490 19.66 34.23 136.95
C HIS A 490 18.23 34.22 136.36
N GLN A 491 17.94 35.08 135.38
CA GLN A 491 16.73 35.00 134.55
C GLN A 491 17.17 34.64 133.13
N ASN A 492 16.71 33.50 132.59
CA ASN A 492 17.03 33.07 131.23
C ASN A 492 16.36 34.01 130.21
N ILE A 493 17.13 34.95 129.65
CA ILE A 493 16.66 35.92 128.62
C ILE A 493 16.85 35.41 127.18
N SER A 494 17.12 34.12 126.99
CA SER A 494 17.33 33.51 125.67
C SER A 494 16.08 32.76 125.19
N SER A 495 15.65 33.02 123.96
CA SER A 495 14.50 32.40 123.29
C SER A 495 14.85 32.16 121.82
N GLY A 496 14.17 31.22 121.17
CA GLY A 496 14.44 30.87 119.78
C GLY A 496 15.71 30.02 119.60
N ALA A 497 16.41 30.25 118.49
CA ALA A 497 17.66 29.55 118.14
C ALA A 497 18.84 29.90 119.06
N PHE A 498 18.66 30.84 120.01
CA PHE A 498 19.67 31.21 120.99
C PHE A 498 19.38 30.56 122.34
N TYR A 499 20.43 30.05 122.98
CA TYR A 499 20.35 29.60 124.36
C TYR A 499 21.65 29.85 125.13
N ALA A 500 21.51 30.11 126.42
CA ALA A 500 22.65 30.21 127.33
C ALA A 500 23.12 28.81 127.77
N SER A 501 24.42 28.56 127.65
CA SER A 501 25.10 27.39 128.22
C SER A 501 25.91 27.86 129.44
N VAL A 502 25.61 27.29 130.61
CA VAL A 502 26.31 27.63 131.87
C VAL A 502 27.72 27.04 131.88
N ASN A 503 28.73 27.92 131.88
CA ASN A 503 30.10 27.58 132.27
C ASN A 503 30.81 28.80 132.91
N SER A 504 30.80 28.79 134.25
CA SER A 504 31.81 29.27 135.22
C SER A 504 31.94 30.75 135.64
N ILE A 505 31.91 30.88 136.96
CA ILE A 505 32.16 32.02 137.86
C ILE A 505 33.59 32.54 137.71
N GLY A 506 33.76 33.88 137.61
CA GLY A 506 35.07 34.54 137.69
C GLY A 506 35.09 35.90 136.97
N ALA A 507 34.70 36.97 137.68
CA ALA A 507 34.56 38.33 137.13
C ALA A 507 35.91 39.03 136.87
N TYR A 508 36.00 39.79 135.77
CA TYR A 508 36.97 40.89 135.67
C TYR A 508 36.45 42.07 136.52
N GLN A 509 37.23 42.50 137.52
CA GLN A 509 36.95 43.70 138.32
C GLN A 509 37.25 44.96 137.49
N THR A 510 36.25 45.81 137.25
CA THR A 510 36.47 47.16 136.69
C THR A 510 36.14 48.20 137.77
N GLY A 511 37.16 48.67 138.49
CA GLY A 511 37.00 49.67 139.56
C GLY A 511 36.37 49.12 140.85
N ASN A 512 35.88 50.03 141.71
CA ASN A 512 35.44 49.74 143.09
C ASN A 512 34.07 49.02 143.23
N TRP A 513 33.58 48.32 142.20
CA TRP A 513 32.32 47.57 142.24
C TRP A 513 32.57 46.07 142.02
N SER A 514 31.90 45.19 142.79
CA SER A 514 31.92 43.73 142.56
C SER A 514 31.35 43.39 141.17
N GLY A 515 32.14 42.73 140.31
CA GLY A 515 31.75 42.36 138.95
C GLY A 515 30.76 41.18 138.88
N GLY A 516 29.91 41.19 137.85
CA GLY A 516 28.84 40.20 137.59
C GLY A 516 29.28 38.94 136.82
N SER A 517 28.34 38.01 136.57
CA SER A 517 28.59 36.74 135.87
C SER A 517 28.42 36.85 134.35
N HIS A 518 29.20 36.08 133.58
CA HIS A 518 29.08 35.94 132.13
C HIS A 518 28.47 34.58 131.74
N GLN A 519 27.72 34.53 130.63
CA GLN A 519 27.14 33.30 130.09
C GLN A 519 27.61 33.09 128.64
N LYS A 520 27.92 31.85 128.27
CA LYS A 520 28.15 31.50 126.86
C LYS A 520 26.80 31.46 126.16
N LEU A 521 26.62 32.30 125.16
CA LEU A 521 25.48 32.20 124.26
C LEU A 521 25.83 31.31 123.07
N ILE A 522 24.95 30.36 122.76
CA ILE A 522 25.08 29.48 121.60
C ILE A 522 23.93 29.79 120.65
N PHE A 523 24.26 30.04 119.39
CA PHE A 523 23.30 29.97 118.29
C PHE A 523 23.25 28.53 117.77
N ASP A 524 22.06 27.95 117.78
CA ASP A 524 21.78 26.62 117.27
C ASP A 524 20.45 26.63 116.51
N ALA A 525 20.55 26.66 115.18
CA ALA A 525 19.39 26.62 114.29
C ALA A 525 18.59 25.32 114.42
N ALA A 526 19.22 24.21 114.85
CA ALA A 526 18.58 22.89 114.96
C ALA A 526 17.40 22.88 115.94
N LYS A 527 17.31 23.88 116.82
CA LYS A 527 16.20 24.04 117.78
C LYS A 527 14.87 24.38 117.13
N HIS A 528 14.88 24.97 115.93
CA HIS A 528 13.66 25.44 115.25
C HIS A 528 13.52 24.97 113.81
N VAL A 529 14.62 24.56 113.16
CA VAL A 529 14.59 24.06 111.78
C VAL A 529 15.38 22.75 111.66
N PRO A 530 14.94 21.80 110.83
CA PRO A 530 15.75 20.65 110.48
C PRO A 530 17.07 21.11 109.85
N ILE A 531 18.20 20.57 110.33
CA ILE A 531 19.52 20.84 109.78
C ILE A 531 20.08 19.62 109.05
N ALA A 532 20.86 19.85 108.01
CA ALA A 532 21.60 18.85 107.25
C ALA A 532 22.92 19.47 106.74
N HIS A 533 23.79 18.66 106.14
CA HIS A 533 25.04 19.14 105.54
C HIS A 533 24.84 20.08 104.33
N GLU A 534 23.63 20.14 103.76
CA GLU A 534 23.25 20.93 102.58
C GLU A 534 21.81 21.44 102.75
N ASN A 535 21.53 22.66 102.27
CA ASN A 535 20.18 23.20 102.26
C ASN A 535 19.39 22.64 101.07
N ARG A 536 18.34 21.86 101.34
CA ARG A 536 17.51 21.24 100.31
C ARG A 536 16.03 21.19 100.65
N VAL A 537 15.20 21.22 99.61
CA VAL A 537 13.78 20.88 99.72
C VAL A 537 13.60 19.35 99.79
N ARG A 538 12.41 18.89 100.20
CA ARG A 538 12.07 17.47 100.05
C ARG A 538 11.96 17.12 98.56
N SER A 539 12.64 16.07 98.11
CA SER A 539 12.69 15.67 96.70
C SER A 539 12.64 14.14 96.53
N LEU A 540 12.29 13.69 95.32
CA LEU A 540 12.36 12.29 94.88
C LEU A 540 13.34 12.20 93.70
N ALA A 541 14.25 11.23 93.72
CA ALA A 541 15.29 11.10 92.71
C ALA A 541 14.80 10.35 91.46
N PHE A 542 14.91 11.00 90.31
CA PHE A 542 14.74 10.39 88.98
C PHE A 542 16.08 10.43 88.22
N LEU A 543 16.30 9.47 87.32
CA LEU A 543 17.39 9.57 86.35
C LEU A 543 16.96 10.57 85.27
N PHE A 544 17.73 11.62 85.02
CA PHE A 544 17.44 12.49 83.90
C PHE A 544 18.08 11.97 82.61
N ILE A 545 17.29 11.95 81.54
CA ILE A 545 17.68 11.45 80.23
C ILE A 545 17.30 12.44 79.12
N VAL A 546 18.06 12.42 78.01
CA VAL A 546 17.76 13.17 76.79
C VAL A 546 17.73 12.22 75.59
N ARG A 547 16.93 12.55 74.58
CA ARG A 547 16.92 11.80 73.32
C ARG A 547 18.27 11.97 72.61
N ALA A 548 18.89 10.87 72.20
CA ALA A 548 20.20 10.84 71.56
C ALA A 548 20.05 10.60 70.06
N GLU A 549 19.90 11.71 69.31
CA GLU A 549 19.71 11.75 67.85
C GLU A 549 20.66 12.72 67.14
#